data_AF-A0A7M5XDY7-F1
#
_entry.id   AF-A0A7M5XDY7-F1
#
_cell.length_a   1.000
_cell.length_b   1.000
_cell.length_c   1.000
_cell.angle_alpha   90.00
_cell.angle_beta   90.00
_cell.angle_gamma   90.00
#
_symmetry.space_group_name_H-M   'P 1'
#
loop_
_entity.id
_entity.type
_entity.pdbx_description
1 polymer ?
#
loop_
_entity_poly.entity_id
_entity_poly.type
_entity_poly.pdbx_seq_one_letter_code
_entity_poly.pdbx_strand_id
1 'polypeptide(L)'
;MWIEATIQLLFLALLTSAKRYWDAELDKQLEYLELADCPYQVEAIGCYKDDLNRALPSEILNSRDRTRRSIFMEPQIQWTNYNHWLANFICQGARKLFEKKPNTFADYIGVQFYGEIWANLDEEVRTKYNKYGSSLNCVNGNYKKVLSHKPTQCGLFVGDELANYVYKVTRYNKDEDSKTCPYFESSGCWADNDPYLKPHQRPMTVYKMNERDPYINNWNKKLIDWGNWGKGYLGDLLCRCAELAKKENMKYFSIQFYGECWLGNNETNFKRDEKTDRCVDNKFDVCDVDQKTKCRAQLCAGKWKANKVYELKQGPHKCATSPCKNEGKCLTIGTNDYVCQCKKGFGGDQCEKGSPAVNPTDEIELS
;
A
#
# COMPACT_ATOMS: atom_id res chain seq x y z
N MET A 1 15.23 -50.62 -14.60
CA MET A 1 15.44 -50.52 -13.13
C MET A 1 16.23 -49.28 -12.71
N TRP A 2 17.49 -49.05 -13.12
CA TRP A 2 18.25 -47.86 -12.66
C TRP A 2 17.80 -46.52 -13.28
N ILE A 3 17.29 -46.52 -14.51
CA ILE A 3 16.84 -45.31 -15.23
C ILE A 3 15.47 -44.82 -14.73
N GLU A 4 14.57 -45.73 -14.35
CA GLU A 4 13.24 -45.37 -13.85
C GLU A 4 13.31 -44.73 -12.45
N ALA A 5 14.22 -45.22 -11.59
CA ALA A 5 14.44 -44.67 -10.26
C ALA A 5 15.01 -43.24 -10.30
N THR A 6 15.91 -42.94 -11.25
CA THR A 6 16.47 -41.58 -11.42
C THR A 6 15.46 -40.60 -12.02
N ILE A 7 14.59 -41.03 -12.93
CA ILE A 7 13.51 -40.19 -13.47
C ILE A 7 12.48 -39.86 -12.38
N GLN A 8 12.12 -40.83 -11.53
CA GLN A 8 11.22 -40.58 -10.40
C GLN A 8 11.83 -39.61 -9.36
N LEU A 9 13.12 -39.72 -9.05
CA LEU A 9 13.82 -38.80 -8.15
C LEU A 9 13.90 -37.38 -8.73
N LEU A 10 14.14 -37.22 -10.02
CA LEU A 10 14.15 -35.92 -10.71
C LEU A 10 12.75 -35.29 -10.75
N PHE A 11 11.69 -36.08 -10.98
CA PHE A 11 10.31 -35.61 -10.91
C PHE A 11 9.92 -35.17 -9.50
N LEU A 12 10.30 -35.93 -8.46
CA LEU A 12 10.05 -35.57 -7.06
C LEU A 12 10.82 -34.30 -6.65
N ALA A 13 12.06 -34.14 -7.12
CA ALA A 13 12.86 -32.94 -6.90
C ALA A 13 12.26 -31.71 -7.63
N LEU A 14 11.77 -31.88 -8.85
CA LEU A 14 11.09 -30.82 -9.60
C LEU A 14 9.75 -30.44 -8.94
N LEU A 15 8.94 -31.41 -8.50
CA LEU A 15 7.68 -31.15 -7.79
C LEU A 15 7.90 -30.48 -6.43
N THR A 16 8.94 -30.86 -5.68
CA THR A 16 9.28 -30.22 -4.41
C THR A 16 9.86 -28.82 -4.59
N SER A 17 10.64 -28.59 -5.65
CA SER A 17 11.14 -27.25 -6.00
C SER A 17 10.03 -26.32 -6.49
N ALA A 18 9.09 -26.84 -7.30
CA ALA A 18 7.89 -26.12 -7.72
C ALA A 18 6.97 -25.82 -6.53
N LYS A 19 6.73 -26.79 -5.64
CA LYS A 19 5.93 -26.56 -4.42
C LYS A 19 6.55 -25.50 -3.50
N ARG A 20 7.87 -25.56 -3.26
CA ARG A 20 8.58 -24.50 -2.51
C ARG A 20 8.51 -23.13 -3.18
N TYR A 21 8.54 -23.09 -4.51
CA TYR A 21 8.40 -21.86 -5.28
C TYR A 21 6.97 -21.29 -5.21
N TRP A 22 5.94 -22.14 -5.25
CA TRP A 22 4.53 -21.76 -5.12
C TRP A 22 4.14 -21.36 -3.70
N ASP A 23 4.61 -22.08 -2.68
CA ASP A 23 4.34 -21.78 -1.26
C ASP A 23 4.98 -20.43 -0.86
N ALA A 24 6.22 -20.15 -1.31
CA ALA A 24 6.90 -18.87 -1.06
C ALA A 24 6.29 -17.64 -1.79
N GLU A 25 5.38 -17.89 -2.74
CA GLU A 25 4.73 -16.88 -3.56
C GLU A 25 3.33 -16.51 -3.04
N LEU A 26 2.63 -17.48 -2.41
CA LEU A 26 1.36 -17.26 -1.72
C LEU A 26 1.56 -16.45 -0.42
N ASP A 27 2.65 -16.73 0.30
CA ASP A 27 2.98 -16.09 1.60
C ASP A 27 3.23 -14.57 1.51
N LYS A 28 3.64 -14.05 0.36
CA LYS A 28 3.91 -12.60 0.18
C LYS A 28 2.64 -11.79 -0.08
N GLN A 29 1.61 -12.39 -0.68
CA GLN A 29 0.34 -11.70 -0.95
C GLN A 29 -0.57 -11.68 0.29
N LEU A 30 -0.52 -12.74 1.11
CA LEU A 30 -1.24 -12.81 2.40
C LEU A 30 -0.69 -11.82 3.44
N GLU A 31 0.63 -11.57 3.46
CA GLU A 31 1.32 -10.71 4.42
C GLU A 31 0.81 -9.25 4.48
N TYR A 32 0.39 -8.68 3.35
CA TYR A 32 -0.20 -7.33 3.28
C TYR A 32 -1.73 -7.32 3.41
N LEU A 33 -2.39 -8.41 3.04
CA LEU A 33 -3.84 -8.54 3.06
C LEU A 33 -4.41 -8.54 4.49
N GLU A 34 -3.63 -8.97 5.48
CA GLU A 34 -4.11 -9.13 6.86
C GLU A 34 -3.84 -7.90 7.76
N LEU A 35 -2.80 -7.13 7.46
CA LEU A 35 -2.69 -5.78 8.00
C LEU A 35 -3.80 -4.86 7.49
N ALA A 36 -4.47 -5.22 6.40
CA ALA A 36 -5.61 -4.47 5.89
C ALA A 36 -6.82 -4.49 6.84
N ASP A 37 -6.95 -5.53 7.67
CA ASP A 37 -7.99 -5.64 8.69
C ASP A 37 -7.60 -4.95 10.01
N CYS A 38 -6.38 -4.40 10.10
CA CYS A 38 -5.97 -3.67 11.29
C CYS A 38 -6.72 -2.33 11.38
N PRO A 39 -7.38 -2.01 12.52
CA PRO A 39 -8.10 -0.73 12.67
C PRO A 39 -7.16 0.49 12.78
N TYR A 40 -5.85 0.25 12.70
CA TYR A 40 -4.80 1.26 12.76
C TYR A 40 -4.00 1.24 11.47
N GLN A 41 -3.58 2.41 11.02
CA GLN A 41 -2.64 2.51 9.92
C GLN A 41 -1.24 2.16 10.43
N VAL A 42 -0.52 1.29 9.71
CA VAL A 42 0.84 0.86 10.05
C VAL A 42 1.82 1.24 8.94
N GLU A 43 2.96 1.82 9.30
CA GLU A 43 4.02 2.20 8.37
C GLU A 43 5.35 1.59 8.76
N ALA A 44 5.98 0.86 7.86
CA ALA A 44 7.37 0.45 8.03
C ALA A 44 8.29 1.68 7.91
N ILE A 45 9.01 2.03 8.98
CA ILE A 45 9.91 3.18 9.04
C ILE A 45 11.37 2.77 8.78
N GLY A 46 11.76 1.58 9.23
CA GLY A 46 13.06 1.00 8.94
C GLY A 46 13.70 0.28 10.12
N CYS A 47 14.91 -0.24 9.88
CA CYS A 47 15.73 -0.96 10.83
C CYS A 47 16.71 -0.02 11.56
N TYR A 48 16.63 0.04 12.89
CA TYR A 48 17.44 0.93 13.72
C TYR A 48 18.14 0.14 14.83
N LYS A 49 19.32 0.61 15.23
CA LYS A 49 20.09 0.01 16.33
C LYS A 49 19.36 0.23 17.64
N ASP A 50 19.50 -0.73 18.53
CA ASP A 50 19.07 -0.65 19.92
C ASP A 50 20.25 -0.97 20.84
N ASP A 51 20.05 -0.71 22.13
CA ASP A 51 21.07 -0.90 23.16
C ASP A 51 20.39 -1.20 24.51
N LEU A 52 21.18 -1.48 25.55
CA LEU A 52 20.68 -1.69 26.92
C LEU A 52 19.89 -0.47 27.43
N ASN A 53 20.31 0.75 27.07
CA ASN A 53 19.53 1.97 27.29
C ASN A 53 18.58 2.20 26.10
N ARG A 54 17.62 1.29 25.96
CA ARG A 54 16.76 1.11 24.78
C ARG A 54 16.24 2.40 24.16
N ALA A 55 16.19 2.43 22.83
CA ALA A 55 15.59 3.54 22.08
C ALA A 55 14.08 3.65 22.34
N LEU A 56 13.41 2.50 22.48
CA LEU A 56 12.01 2.38 22.90
C LEU A 56 11.98 1.60 24.23
N PRO A 57 11.81 2.27 25.37
CA PRO A 57 12.13 1.68 26.68
C PRO A 57 11.05 0.74 27.25
N SER A 58 9.82 0.82 26.78
CA SER A 58 8.69 0.10 27.37
C SER A 58 8.28 -1.09 26.53
N GLU A 59 8.44 -2.31 27.05
CA GLU A 59 7.87 -3.51 26.45
C GLU A 59 6.35 -3.51 26.65
N ILE A 60 5.58 -3.50 25.56
CA ILE A 60 4.12 -3.39 25.61
C ILE A 60 3.40 -4.67 25.17
N LEU A 61 4.08 -5.55 24.43
CA LEU A 61 3.56 -6.85 24.02
C LEU A 61 4.72 -7.83 23.85
N ASN A 62 4.53 -9.06 24.32
CA ASN A 62 5.51 -10.13 24.28
C ASN A 62 4.85 -11.44 23.82
N SER A 63 5.51 -12.24 23.00
CA SER A 63 5.06 -13.60 22.66
C SER A 63 6.16 -14.66 22.83
N ARG A 64 7.25 -14.31 23.50
CA ARG A 64 8.40 -15.19 23.75
C ARG A 64 8.35 -15.85 25.13
N ASP A 65 7.80 -15.14 26.11
CA ASP A 65 7.86 -15.50 27.53
C ASP A 65 6.47 -15.47 28.18
N ARG A 66 5.89 -16.67 28.35
CA ARG A 66 4.58 -16.87 28.98
C ARG A 66 4.51 -16.41 30.44
N THR A 67 5.65 -16.20 31.10
CA THR A 67 5.67 -15.70 32.47
C THR A 67 5.31 -14.21 32.55
N ARG A 68 5.42 -13.47 31.44
CA ARG A 68 5.11 -12.04 31.31
C ARG A 68 3.60 -11.78 31.17
N ARG A 69 2.78 -12.34 32.08
CA ARG A 69 1.31 -12.44 31.98
C ARG A 69 0.56 -11.15 31.60
N SER A 70 1.04 -9.98 32.01
CA SER A 70 0.36 -8.69 31.77
C SER A 70 0.54 -8.15 30.34
N ILE A 71 1.56 -8.63 29.62
CA ILE A 71 1.91 -8.20 28.26
C ILE A 71 2.04 -9.37 27.29
N PHE A 72 1.79 -10.60 27.74
CA PHE A 72 1.90 -11.79 26.91
C PHE A 72 0.73 -11.90 25.92
N MET A 73 1.04 -12.20 24.66
CA MET A 73 0.05 -12.45 23.59
C MET A 73 -0.13 -13.95 23.36
N GLU A 74 -1.38 -14.41 23.47
CA GLU A 74 -1.81 -15.71 22.97
C GLU A 74 -2.52 -15.56 21.60
N PRO A 75 -2.29 -16.46 20.63
CA PRO A 75 -1.38 -17.60 20.70
C PRO A 75 0.11 -17.18 20.60
N GLN A 76 1.00 -17.99 21.16
CA GLN A 76 2.45 -17.84 21.03
C GLN A 76 2.91 -17.81 19.55
N ILE A 77 4.10 -17.27 19.30
CA ILE A 77 4.77 -17.20 17.98
C ILE A 77 4.54 -18.46 17.14
N GLN A 78 3.96 -18.26 15.96
CA GLN A 78 3.76 -19.32 14.97
C GLN A 78 4.88 -19.30 13.93
N TRP A 79 5.97 -20.03 14.20
CA TRP A 79 7.16 -20.04 13.32
C TRP A 79 6.88 -20.57 11.90
N THR A 80 5.91 -21.48 11.75
CA THR A 80 5.52 -22.06 10.46
C THR A 80 4.64 -21.12 9.62
N ASN A 81 4.06 -20.09 10.24
CA ASN A 81 3.23 -19.09 9.57
C ASN A 81 3.59 -17.69 10.10
N TYR A 82 4.89 -17.39 10.10
CA TYR A 82 5.42 -16.26 10.84
C TYR A 82 5.00 -14.91 10.26
N ASN A 83 4.86 -14.78 8.94
CA ASN A 83 4.38 -13.54 8.30
C ASN A 83 2.98 -13.16 8.76
N HIS A 84 2.03 -14.11 8.68
CA HIS A 84 0.66 -13.95 9.16
C HIS A 84 0.62 -13.56 10.63
N TRP A 85 1.37 -14.32 11.44
CA TRP A 85 1.44 -14.09 12.87
C TRP A 85 2.05 -12.72 13.17
N LEU A 86 3.09 -12.30 12.45
CA LEU A 86 3.77 -11.01 12.62
C LEU A 86 2.85 -9.84 12.25
N ALA A 87 2.03 -9.96 11.20
CA ALA A 87 1.02 -8.96 10.83
C ALA A 87 0.04 -8.71 11.98
N ASN A 88 -0.56 -9.79 12.51
CA ASN A 88 -1.45 -9.72 13.65
C ASN A 88 -0.72 -9.19 14.90
N PHE A 89 0.50 -9.65 15.17
CA PHE A 89 1.31 -9.24 16.31
C PHE A 89 1.56 -7.73 16.32
N ILE A 90 1.94 -7.16 15.17
CA ILE A 90 2.14 -5.72 14.98
C ILE A 90 0.83 -4.97 15.23
N CYS A 91 -0.30 -5.45 14.70
CA CYS A 91 -1.59 -4.82 14.91
C CYS A 91 -2.02 -4.83 16.40
N GLN A 92 -1.81 -5.94 17.10
CA GLN A 92 -2.07 -6.03 18.54
C GLN A 92 -1.13 -5.11 19.34
N GLY A 93 0.11 -4.94 18.89
CA GLY A 93 1.03 -3.94 19.43
C GLY A 93 0.51 -2.52 19.30
N ALA A 94 -0.01 -2.16 18.13
CA ALA A 94 -0.65 -0.87 17.91
C ALA A 94 -1.85 -0.67 18.86
N ARG A 95 -2.70 -1.70 19.01
CA ARG A 95 -3.82 -1.69 19.95
C ARG A 95 -3.35 -1.44 21.38
N LYS A 96 -2.33 -2.17 21.85
CA LYS A 96 -1.77 -2.02 23.20
C LYS A 96 -1.16 -0.66 23.44
N LEU A 97 -0.44 -0.10 22.45
CA LEU A 97 0.09 1.25 22.53
C LEU A 97 -1.03 2.26 22.77
N PHE A 98 -2.10 2.17 21.99
CA PHE A 98 -3.24 3.08 22.05
C PHE A 98 -4.18 2.84 23.23
N GLU A 99 -4.19 1.64 23.82
CA GLU A 99 -4.79 1.39 25.15
C GLU A 99 -4.03 2.15 26.24
N LYS A 100 -2.69 2.19 26.17
CA LYS A 100 -1.82 2.87 27.14
C LYS A 100 -1.71 4.38 26.90
N LYS A 101 -1.89 4.83 25.66
CA LYS A 101 -1.85 6.23 25.24
C LYS A 101 -3.16 6.63 24.54
N PRO A 102 -4.26 6.81 25.29
CA PRO A 102 -5.60 7.04 24.73
C PRO A 102 -5.70 8.33 23.93
N ASN A 103 -4.97 9.38 24.33
CA ASN A 103 -5.01 10.70 23.71
C ASN A 103 -3.99 10.87 22.57
N THR A 104 -3.14 9.87 22.32
CA THR A 104 -2.16 9.90 21.25
C THR A 104 -2.79 9.42 19.95
N PHE A 105 -2.61 10.23 18.90
CA PHE A 105 -3.14 9.93 17.57
C PHE A 105 -2.18 9.08 16.73
N ALA A 106 -0.88 9.34 16.81
CA ALA A 106 0.16 8.59 16.11
C ALA A 106 1.39 8.44 16.99
N ASP A 107 2.06 7.28 16.94
CA ASP A 107 3.31 7.03 17.66
C ASP A 107 4.09 5.89 17.00
N TYR A 108 5.21 5.48 17.60
CA TYR A 108 6.10 4.44 17.09
C TYR A 108 6.11 3.20 17.99
N ILE A 109 6.17 2.04 17.34
CA ILE A 109 6.49 0.76 17.97
C ILE A 109 7.73 0.16 17.31
N GLY A 110 8.55 -0.54 18.08
CA GLY A 110 9.69 -1.30 17.60
C GLY A 110 9.43 -2.78 17.81
N VAL A 111 9.57 -3.56 16.74
CA VAL A 111 9.53 -5.02 16.84
C VAL A 111 10.95 -5.54 16.93
N GLN A 112 11.24 -6.29 17.98
CA GLN A 112 12.57 -6.83 18.27
C GLN A 112 12.45 -8.30 18.71
N PHE A 113 13.55 -9.05 18.56
CA PHE A 113 13.68 -10.44 18.98
C PHE A 113 12.55 -11.34 18.47
N TYR A 114 12.08 -11.10 17.25
CA TYR A 114 11.04 -11.90 16.58
C TYR A 114 9.65 -11.92 17.24
N GLY A 115 9.49 -11.35 18.44
CA GLY A 115 8.25 -11.51 19.20
C GLY A 115 8.12 -10.61 20.41
N GLU A 116 8.76 -9.45 20.39
CA GLU A 116 8.58 -8.40 21.38
C GLU A 116 8.24 -7.09 20.67
N ILE A 117 7.34 -6.32 21.28
CA ILE A 117 6.99 -4.97 20.85
C ILE A 117 7.34 -3.99 21.96
N TRP A 118 8.15 -3.03 21.59
CA TRP A 118 8.65 -1.95 22.44
C TRP A 118 8.08 -0.61 21.97
N ALA A 119 7.83 0.31 22.90
CA ALA A 119 7.32 1.66 22.61
C ALA A 119 7.84 2.68 23.61
N ASN A 120 7.58 3.96 23.35
CA ASN A 120 7.78 5.02 24.33
C ASN A 120 6.44 5.41 25.00
N LEU A 121 6.26 5.00 26.25
CA LEU A 121 5.08 5.35 27.03
C LEU A 121 5.25 6.62 27.87
N ASP A 122 6.49 7.08 28.03
CA ASP A 122 6.82 8.28 28.81
C ASP A 122 6.93 9.48 27.87
N GLU A 123 5.96 10.40 27.95
CA GLU A 123 5.93 11.59 27.10
C GLU A 123 6.94 12.66 27.53
N GLU A 124 7.45 12.59 28.76
CA GLU A 124 8.49 13.50 29.27
C GLU A 124 9.88 13.09 28.75
N VAL A 125 10.09 11.78 28.60
CA VAL A 125 11.31 11.25 27.98
C VAL A 125 11.18 11.35 26.46
N ARG A 126 11.80 12.39 25.87
CA ARG A 126 11.98 12.54 24.42
C ARG A 126 12.97 11.49 23.88
N THR A 127 12.67 10.21 23.96
CA THR A 127 13.43 9.19 23.20
C THR A 127 13.01 9.23 21.72
N LYS A 128 13.97 8.92 20.85
CA LYS A 128 13.69 8.69 19.44
C LYS A 128 14.07 7.26 19.10
N TYR A 129 13.22 6.59 18.33
CA TYR A 129 13.48 5.24 17.84
C TYR A 129 14.82 5.12 17.06
N ASN A 130 15.33 6.24 16.51
CA ASN A 130 16.58 6.30 15.75
C ASN A 130 17.78 6.79 16.57
N LYS A 131 17.70 6.81 17.91
CA LYS A 131 18.74 7.28 18.84
C LYS A 131 20.15 6.74 18.51
N TYR A 132 20.25 5.47 18.12
CA TYR A 132 21.53 4.80 17.85
C TYR A 132 21.87 4.68 16.35
N GLY A 133 21.07 5.30 15.48
CA GLY A 133 21.24 5.24 14.04
C GLY A 133 20.73 3.95 13.39
N SER A 134 20.98 3.83 12.09
CA SER A 134 20.48 2.74 11.26
C SER A 134 21.16 1.40 11.55
N SER A 135 20.42 0.30 11.37
CA SER A 135 20.92 -1.07 11.48
C SER A 135 20.60 -1.89 10.22
N LEU A 136 21.34 -2.98 10.04
CA LEU A 136 21.03 -4.05 9.08
C LEU A 136 20.68 -5.38 9.78
N ASN A 137 20.64 -5.38 11.12
CA ASN A 137 20.26 -6.54 11.94
C ASN A 137 18.73 -6.64 12.04
N CYS A 138 18.05 -6.55 10.91
CA CYS A 138 16.63 -6.90 10.82
C CYS A 138 16.46 -7.94 9.73
N VAL A 139 15.39 -8.70 9.83
CA VAL A 139 15.01 -9.67 8.82
C VAL A 139 13.58 -9.41 8.38
N ASN A 140 13.22 -9.86 7.17
CA ASN A 140 11.81 -9.99 6.80
C ASN A 140 11.22 -11.24 7.47
N GLY A 141 9.91 -11.44 7.39
CA GLY A 141 9.31 -12.61 8.03
C GLY A 141 9.61 -13.97 7.36
N ASN A 142 10.39 -13.98 6.27
CA ASN A 142 11.07 -15.18 5.75
C ASN A 142 12.49 -15.38 6.33
N TYR A 143 12.82 -14.66 7.41
CA TYR A 143 14.13 -14.68 8.07
C TYR A 143 15.31 -14.23 7.20
N LYS A 144 15.05 -13.56 6.07
CA LYS A 144 16.11 -13.03 5.21
C LYS A 144 16.54 -11.65 5.73
N LYS A 145 17.85 -11.46 5.90
CA LYS A 145 18.43 -10.18 6.31
C LYS A 145 18.05 -9.06 5.36
N VAL A 146 17.77 -7.89 5.92
CA VAL A 146 17.57 -6.67 5.14
C VAL A 146 18.90 -6.19 4.57
N LEU A 147 18.90 -5.80 3.29
CA LEU A 147 20.08 -5.24 2.62
C LEU A 147 20.16 -3.71 2.77
N SER A 148 19.10 -3.08 3.25
CA SER A 148 18.99 -1.65 3.51
C SER A 148 18.21 -1.45 4.80
N HIS A 149 18.59 -0.45 5.59
CA HIS A 149 17.83 -0.03 6.77
C HIS A 149 16.42 0.45 6.43
N LYS A 150 16.17 0.84 5.17
CA LYS A 150 14.85 1.09 4.59
C LYS A 150 14.70 0.17 3.39
N PRO A 151 14.24 -1.07 3.58
CA PRO A 151 14.08 -2.02 2.50
C PRO A 151 13.16 -1.45 1.43
N THR A 152 13.57 -1.53 0.16
CA THR A 152 12.69 -1.25 -0.98
C THR A 152 11.79 -2.45 -1.30
N GLN A 153 12.05 -3.60 -0.67
CA GLN A 153 11.24 -4.82 -0.76
C GLN A 153 10.07 -4.76 0.24
N CYS A 154 8.99 -5.42 -0.16
CA CYS A 154 7.71 -5.38 0.51
C CYS A 154 7.71 -6.53 1.49
N GLY A 155 7.17 -6.27 2.67
CA GLY A 155 7.00 -7.25 3.71
C GLY A 155 7.01 -6.59 5.08
N LEU A 156 6.81 -7.45 6.05
CA LEU A 156 6.99 -7.17 7.45
C LEU A 156 8.37 -7.63 7.85
N PHE A 157 8.94 -6.81 8.71
CA PHE A 157 10.29 -6.95 9.18
C PHE A 157 10.31 -6.88 10.69
N VAL A 158 11.33 -7.51 11.25
CA VAL A 158 11.56 -7.58 12.68
C VAL A 158 13.04 -7.35 12.95
N GLY A 159 13.33 -6.65 14.04
CA GLY A 159 14.67 -6.52 14.56
C GLY A 159 15.15 -7.85 15.15
N ASP A 160 16.39 -8.20 14.83
CA ASP A 160 17.12 -9.28 15.47
C ASP A 160 17.76 -8.74 16.79
N GLU A 161 18.82 -9.37 17.27
CA GLU A 161 19.58 -8.91 18.43
C GLU A 161 20.03 -7.43 18.30
N LEU A 162 19.67 -6.63 19.31
CA LEU A 162 20.01 -5.21 19.45
C LEU A 162 19.59 -4.34 18.25
N ALA A 163 18.48 -4.69 17.61
CA ALA A 163 17.86 -3.85 16.60
C ALA A 163 16.34 -3.81 16.78
N ASN A 164 15.73 -2.68 16.43
CA ASN A 164 14.29 -2.57 16.29
C ASN A 164 13.97 -2.38 14.81
N TYR A 165 13.06 -3.19 14.27
CA TYR A 165 12.35 -2.74 13.09
C TYR A 165 11.18 -1.86 13.54
N VAL A 166 11.25 -0.59 13.17
CA VAL A 166 10.35 0.43 13.68
C VAL A 166 9.17 0.60 12.73
N TYR A 167 7.97 0.61 13.32
CA TYR A 167 6.74 0.95 12.65
C TYR A 167 6.15 2.23 13.26
N LYS A 168 5.62 3.11 12.42
CA LYS A 168 4.72 4.19 12.84
C LYS A 168 3.30 3.65 12.80
N VAL A 169 2.55 3.84 13.88
CA VAL A 169 1.15 3.45 13.98
C VAL A 169 0.28 4.68 14.20
N THR A 170 -0.86 4.74 13.53
CA THR A 170 -1.76 5.90 13.60
C THR A 170 -3.21 5.46 13.74
N ARG A 171 -4.00 6.15 14.57
CA ARG A 171 -5.45 5.98 14.65
C ARG A 171 -6.10 6.47 13.36
N TYR A 172 -7.16 5.78 12.95
CA TYR A 172 -7.99 6.21 11.84
C TYR A 172 -8.86 7.41 12.24
N ASN A 173 -8.76 8.54 11.53
CA ASN A 173 -9.65 9.69 11.67
C ASN A 173 -10.70 9.68 10.55
N LYS A 174 -11.96 9.40 10.88
CA LYS A 174 -13.08 9.38 9.92
C LYS A 174 -13.42 10.75 9.34
N ASP A 175 -13.12 11.85 10.05
CA ASP A 175 -13.55 13.18 9.63
C ASP A 175 -12.63 13.79 8.57
N GLU A 176 -11.35 13.39 8.52
CA GLU A 176 -10.40 13.77 7.46
C GLU A 176 -10.64 13.00 6.13
N ASP A 177 -11.25 11.81 6.16
CA ASP A 177 -11.57 10.99 4.98
C ASP A 177 -12.47 11.72 3.98
N SER A 178 -13.32 12.64 4.46
CA SER A 178 -14.20 13.45 3.61
C SER A 178 -13.45 14.43 2.68
N LYS A 179 -12.18 14.73 2.96
CA LYS A 179 -11.32 15.63 2.17
C LYS A 179 -10.30 14.88 1.30
N THR A 180 -10.26 13.55 1.38
CA THR A 180 -9.29 12.73 0.66
C THR A 180 -9.94 11.92 -0.46
N CYS A 181 -9.10 11.48 -1.40
CA CYS A 181 -9.55 10.61 -2.47
C CYS A 181 -10.17 9.31 -1.92
N PRO A 182 -11.31 8.81 -2.45
CA PRO A 182 -11.86 7.55 -2.00
C PRO A 182 -10.83 6.42 -2.09
N TYR A 183 -10.80 5.57 -1.07
CA TYR A 183 -9.91 4.42 -1.04
C TYR A 183 -10.32 3.36 -2.07
N PHE A 184 -9.36 2.95 -2.90
CA PHE A 184 -9.50 1.85 -3.84
C PHE A 184 -8.24 0.98 -3.93
N GLU A 185 -8.44 -0.26 -4.40
CA GLU A 185 -7.37 -1.20 -4.70
C GLU A 185 -7.49 -1.72 -6.14
N SER A 186 -6.36 -2.12 -6.72
CA SER A 186 -6.34 -2.69 -8.08
C SER A 186 -7.02 -4.06 -8.11
N SER A 187 -8.09 -4.21 -8.90
CA SER A 187 -8.72 -5.51 -9.20
C SER A 187 -8.09 -6.20 -10.42
N GLY A 188 -7.24 -5.49 -11.18
CA GLY A 188 -6.39 -6.03 -12.25
C GLY A 188 -6.62 -5.40 -13.62
N CYS A 189 -5.89 -5.91 -14.62
CA CYS A 189 -6.03 -5.55 -16.02
C CYS A 189 -6.76 -6.64 -16.80
N TRP A 190 -7.92 -6.28 -17.37
CA TRP A 190 -8.84 -7.20 -18.01
C TRP A 190 -9.10 -6.78 -19.46
N ALA A 191 -9.16 -7.74 -20.37
CA ALA A 191 -9.50 -7.45 -21.75
C ALA A 191 -10.95 -6.96 -21.87
N ASP A 192 -11.20 -6.19 -22.91
CA ASP A 192 -12.52 -5.82 -23.39
C ASP A 192 -12.57 -6.25 -24.85
N ASN A 193 -12.87 -7.54 -25.04
CA ASN A 193 -12.71 -8.18 -26.35
C ASN A 193 -13.77 -7.72 -27.35
N ASP A 194 -14.87 -7.14 -26.86
CA ASP A 194 -15.96 -6.60 -27.66
C ASP A 194 -16.28 -5.13 -27.31
N PRO A 195 -15.40 -4.19 -27.71
CA PRO A 195 -15.54 -2.78 -27.31
C PRO A 195 -16.67 -2.05 -28.04
N TYR A 196 -17.31 -2.69 -29.02
CA TYR A 196 -18.39 -2.11 -29.82
C TYR A 196 -19.77 -2.39 -29.25
N LEU A 197 -19.86 -3.21 -28.19
CA LEU A 197 -21.10 -3.46 -27.46
C LEU A 197 -21.67 -2.18 -26.86
N LYS A 198 -23.00 -2.15 -26.72
CA LYS A 198 -23.67 -1.08 -25.97
C LYS A 198 -23.15 -1.08 -24.53
N PRO A 199 -23.04 0.09 -23.85
CA PRO A 199 -22.44 0.18 -22.52
C PRO A 199 -22.91 -0.89 -21.53
N HIS A 200 -24.22 -1.12 -21.39
CA HIS A 200 -24.77 -2.12 -20.46
C HIS A 200 -24.38 -3.58 -20.73
N GLN A 201 -23.84 -3.89 -21.93
CA GLN A 201 -23.38 -5.22 -22.32
C GLN A 201 -21.87 -5.39 -22.13
N ARG A 202 -21.13 -4.28 -22.05
CA ARG A 202 -19.66 -4.26 -21.90
C ARG A 202 -19.23 -4.84 -20.54
N PRO A 203 -17.97 -5.29 -20.40
CA PRO A 203 -17.38 -5.72 -19.13
C PRO A 203 -17.61 -4.72 -17.99
N MET A 204 -17.44 -3.42 -18.27
CA MET A 204 -17.78 -2.31 -17.38
C MET A 204 -18.95 -1.54 -17.99
N THR A 205 -20.05 -1.41 -17.25
CA THR A 205 -21.37 -1.19 -17.86
C THR A 205 -21.79 0.27 -17.97
N VAL A 206 -21.15 1.18 -17.23
CA VAL A 206 -21.55 2.59 -17.13
C VAL A 206 -20.43 3.51 -17.58
N TYR A 207 -20.56 4.13 -18.76
CA TYR A 207 -19.58 5.10 -19.26
C TYR A 207 -19.77 6.48 -18.63
N LYS A 208 -19.17 6.72 -17.46
CA LYS A 208 -19.53 7.87 -16.64
C LYS A 208 -18.87 9.17 -17.07
N MET A 209 -17.60 9.12 -17.41
CA MET A 209 -16.79 10.32 -17.63
C MET A 209 -15.69 10.03 -18.65
N ASN A 210 -15.35 11.03 -19.46
CA ASN A 210 -14.20 10.93 -20.35
C ASN A 210 -13.37 12.23 -20.41
N GLU A 211 -12.07 12.07 -20.60
CA GLU A 211 -11.10 13.16 -20.81
C GLU A 211 -10.31 13.00 -22.13
N ARG A 212 -10.69 12.04 -22.99
CA ARG A 212 -10.06 11.77 -24.29
C ARG A 212 -10.70 12.57 -25.43
N ASP A 213 -12.02 12.65 -25.44
CA ASP A 213 -12.81 13.21 -26.54
C ASP A 213 -13.69 14.37 -26.06
N PRO A 214 -13.44 15.62 -26.49
CA PRO A 214 -14.21 16.77 -26.04
C PRO A 214 -15.59 16.92 -26.71
N TYR A 215 -15.90 16.09 -27.71
CA TYR A 215 -17.12 16.21 -28.51
C TYR A 215 -18.25 15.29 -28.05
N ILE A 216 -18.02 14.43 -27.06
CA ILE A 216 -19.03 13.52 -26.53
C ILE A 216 -19.67 14.06 -25.23
N ASN A 217 -20.93 13.68 -25.00
CA ASN A 217 -21.76 14.27 -23.94
C ASN A 217 -21.24 14.05 -22.51
N ASN A 218 -20.42 13.02 -22.26
CA ASN A 218 -19.83 12.73 -20.95
C ASN A 218 -18.39 13.27 -20.81
N TRP A 219 -18.02 14.26 -21.62
CA TRP A 219 -16.74 14.97 -21.49
C TRP A 219 -16.65 15.76 -20.18
N ASN A 220 -15.55 15.60 -19.45
CA ASN A 220 -15.31 16.24 -18.16
C ASN A 220 -14.74 17.68 -18.25
N LYS A 221 -14.81 18.32 -19.42
CA LYS A 221 -14.18 19.64 -19.68
C LYS A 221 -12.66 19.68 -19.45
N LYS A 222 -12.01 18.51 -19.48
CA LYS A 222 -10.57 18.33 -19.31
C LYS A 222 -10.07 17.35 -20.37
N LEU A 223 -8.89 17.63 -20.92
CA LEU A 223 -8.20 16.70 -21.82
C LEU A 223 -7.10 15.96 -21.05
N ILE A 224 -6.72 14.80 -21.57
CA ILE A 224 -5.55 14.06 -21.07
C ILE A 224 -4.32 14.98 -21.11
N ASP A 225 -3.69 15.16 -19.96
CA ASP A 225 -2.43 15.89 -19.85
C ASP A 225 -1.27 14.90 -19.99
N TRP A 226 -0.86 14.65 -21.24
CA TRP A 226 0.25 13.76 -21.56
C TRP A 226 1.58 14.23 -20.97
N GLY A 227 1.79 15.54 -20.82
CA GLY A 227 3.00 16.11 -20.24
C GLY A 227 3.15 15.83 -18.74
N ASN A 228 2.01 15.66 -18.05
CA ASN A 228 1.94 15.35 -16.62
C ASN A 228 1.38 13.95 -16.31
N TRP A 229 1.28 13.06 -17.31
CA TRP A 229 0.74 11.69 -17.18
C TRP A 229 1.20 11.01 -15.89
N GLY A 230 2.52 10.83 -15.75
CA GLY A 230 3.14 10.19 -14.61
C GLY A 230 3.50 11.10 -13.44
N LYS A 231 3.27 12.41 -13.56
CA LYS A 231 3.59 13.43 -12.54
C LYS A 231 2.38 13.83 -11.69
N GLY A 232 1.20 13.36 -12.05
CA GLY A 232 -0.02 13.62 -11.28
C GLY A 232 -1.28 13.26 -12.04
N TYR A 233 -1.34 13.52 -13.35
CA TYR A 233 -2.58 13.41 -14.12
C TYR A 233 -3.31 12.06 -13.93
N LEU A 234 -2.59 10.94 -14.04
CA LEU A 234 -3.19 9.60 -13.94
C LEU A 234 -3.84 9.36 -12.58
N GLY A 235 -3.16 9.71 -11.50
CA GLY A 235 -3.71 9.58 -10.15
C GLY A 235 -4.95 10.46 -9.95
N ASP A 236 -4.96 11.62 -10.60
CA ASP A 236 -6.03 12.60 -10.50
C ASP A 236 -7.29 12.14 -11.24
N LEU A 237 -7.08 11.53 -12.40
CA LEU A 237 -8.12 10.86 -13.20
C LEU A 237 -8.74 9.71 -12.41
N LEU A 238 -7.91 8.85 -11.81
CA LEU A 238 -8.37 7.74 -10.98
C LEU A 238 -9.21 8.24 -9.80
N CYS A 239 -8.75 9.31 -9.16
CA CYS A 239 -9.48 9.89 -8.04
C CYS A 239 -10.86 10.42 -8.43
N ARG A 240 -10.95 11.19 -9.52
CA ARG A 240 -12.25 11.65 -10.05
C ARG A 240 -13.18 10.49 -10.36
N CYS A 241 -12.65 9.41 -10.94
CA CYS A 241 -13.43 8.22 -11.24
C CYS A 241 -13.90 7.49 -9.97
N ALA A 242 -13.06 7.40 -8.94
CA ALA A 242 -13.40 6.84 -7.63
C ALA A 242 -14.48 7.66 -6.90
N GLU A 243 -14.40 8.99 -6.95
CA GLU A 243 -15.42 9.91 -6.41
C GLU A 243 -16.77 9.71 -7.10
N LEU A 244 -16.77 9.60 -8.43
CA LEU A 244 -17.96 9.31 -9.22
C LEU A 244 -18.52 7.92 -8.88
N ALA A 245 -17.67 6.90 -8.76
CA ALA A 245 -18.09 5.56 -8.36
C ALA A 245 -18.76 5.57 -6.99
N LYS A 246 -18.14 6.22 -5.99
CA LYS A 246 -18.67 6.35 -4.62
C LYS A 246 -20.02 7.08 -4.63
N LYS A 247 -20.13 8.18 -5.38
CA LYS A 247 -21.37 8.95 -5.52
C LYS A 247 -22.50 8.14 -6.16
N GLU A 248 -22.20 7.28 -7.12
CA GLU A 248 -23.16 6.43 -7.82
C GLU A 248 -23.39 5.09 -7.11
N ASN A 249 -22.83 4.90 -5.91
CA ASN A 249 -22.88 3.66 -5.14
C ASN A 249 -22.41 2.43 -5.96
N MET A 250 -21.34 2.61 -6.72
CA MET A 250 -20.70 1.59 -7.54
C MET A 250 -19.48 1.01 -6.81
N LYS A 251 -19.37 -0.32 -6.79
CA LYS A 251 -18.28 -1.06 -6.14
C LYS A 251 -16.97 -0.98 -6.93
N TYR A 252 -17.05 -0.92 -8.26
CA TYR A 252 -15.89 -0.91 -9.14
C TYR A 252 -15.91 0.29 -10.08
N PHE A 253 -14.70 0.76 -10.40
CA PHE A 253 -14.48 1.65 -11.52
C PHE A 253 -13.30 1.17 -12.34
N SER A 254 -13.17 1.66 -13.57
CA SER A 254 -12.04 1.34 -14.42
C SER A 254 -11.66 2.49 -15.31
N ILE A 255 -10.38 2.51 -15.69
CA ILE A 255 -9.88 3.39 -16.74
C ILE A 255 -9.62 2.53 -17.98
N GLN A 256 -10.28 2.88 -19.06
CA GLN A 256 -10.04 2.34 -20.39
C GLN A 256 -9.53 3.46 -21.30
N PHE A 257 -8.77 3.09 -22.32
CA PHE A 257 -8.28 3.98 -23.36
C PHE A 257 -7.67 5.29 -22.82
N TYR A 258 -6.83 5.15 -21.78
CA TYR A 258 -6.09 6.20 -21.07
C TYR A 258 -6.90 7.26 -20.32
N GLY A 259 -8.17 7.49 -20.66
CA GLY A 259 -8.95 8.63 -20.14
C GLY A 259 -10.45 8.38 -20.00
N GLU A 260 -10.93 7.17 -20.24
CA GLU A 260 -12.34 6.82 -20.16
C GLU A 260 -12.63 6.14 -18.81
N CYS A 261 -13.49 6.77 -18.00
CA CYS A 261 -13.91 6.28 -16.71
C CYS A 261 -15.22 5.51 -16.84
N TRP A 262 -15.16 4.22 -16.50
CA TRP A 262 -16.29 3.30 -16.52
C TRP A 262 -16.60 2.77 -15.12
N LEU A 263 -17.87 2.62 -14.78
CA LEU A 263 -18.32 2.11 -13.47
C LEU A 263 -19.01 0.75 -13.61
N GLY A 264 -19.01 -0.03 -12.53
CA GLY A 264 -19.68 -1.33 -12.47
C GLY A 264 -19.83 -1.87 -11.04
N ASN A 265 -20.67 -2.89 -10.89
CA ASN A 265 -20.94 -3.56 -9.60
C ASN A 265 -20.67 -5.07 -9.61
N ASN A 266 -20.49 -5.66 -10.79
CA ASN A 266 -20.39 -7.10 -10.94
C ASN A 266 -18.98 -7.52 -11.35
N GLU A 267 -18.29 -8.20 -10.44
CA GLU A 267 -16.94 -8.72 -10.64
C GLU A 267 -16.86 -9.73 -11.79
N THR A 268 -17.85 -10.60 -11.90
CA THR A 268 -17.91 -11.63 -12.94
C THR A 268 -18.00 -11.01 -14.34
N ASN A 269 -18.57 -9.81 -14.48
CA ASN A 269 -18.73 -9.16 -15.79
C ASN A 269 -17.40 -8.68 -16.38
N PHE A 270 -16.53 -8.10 -15.57
CA PHE A 270 -15.23 -7.64 -16.05
C PHE A 270 -14.14 -8.71 -16.03
N LYS A 271 -14.32 -9.77 -15.24
CA LYS A 271 -13.47 -10.97 -15.27
C LYS A 271 -13.84 -12.00 -16.33
N ARG A 272 -14.93 -11.77 -17.08
CA ARG A 272 -15.41 -12.69 -18.12
C ARG A 272 -14.38 -12.86 -19.24
N ASP A 273 -13.66 -11.78 -19.56
CA ASP A 273 -12.60 -11.78 -20.55
C ASP A 273 -11.26 -12.08 -19.86
N GLU A 274 -10.27 -12.50 -20.63
CA GLU A 274 -8.95 -12.86 -20.13
C GLU A 274 -8.16 -11.65 -19.58
N LYS A 275 -7.19 -11.93 -18.70
CA LYS A 275 -6.20 -10.93 -18.29
C LYS A 275 -5.38 -10.48 -19.50
N THR A 276 -4.97 -9.22 -19.52
CA THR A 276 -4.20 -8.64 -20.63
C THR A 276 -3.06 -7.77 -20.11
N ASP A 277 -2.00 -7.64 -20.90
CA ASP A 277 -0.83 -6.77 -20.70
C ASP A 277 -1.04 -5.36 -21.30
N ARG A 278 -2.28 -5.03 -21.65
CA ARG A 278 -2.65 -3.77 -22.30
C ARG A 278 -3.03 -2.68 -21.31
N CYS A 279 -2.66 -2.80 -20.05
CA CYS A 279 -2.72 -1.69 -19.10
C CYS A 279 -1.31 -1.19 -18.82
N VAL A 280 -1.18 0.11 -18.59
CA VAL A 280 0.12 0.75 -18.39
C VAL A 280 0.14 1.66 -17.18
N ASP A 281 1.32 1.80 -16.59
CA ASP A 281 1.56 2.65 -15.43
C ASP A 281 1.92 4.10 -15.81
N ASN A 282 2.37 4.84 -14.81
CA ASN A 282 2.82 6.23 -14.94
C ASN A 282 4.02 6.45 -15.88
N LYS A 283 4.75 5.39 -16.26
CA LYS A 283 5.87 5.42 -17.21
C LYS A 283 5.52 4.83 -18.56
N PHE A 284 4.26 4.45 -18.78
CA PHE A 284 3.81 3.66 -19.93
C PHE A 284 4.36 2.22 -19.96
N ASP A 285 4.99 1.78 -18.88
CA ASP A 285 5.39 0.39 -18.72
C ASP A 285 4.14 -0.46 -18.48
N VAL A 286 4.17 -1.71 -18.92
CA VAL A 286 3.06 -2.62 -18.66
C VAL A 286 2.86 -2.77 -17.16
N CYS A 287 1.62 -2.60 -16.71
CA CYS A 287 1.27 -2.83 -15.32
C CYS A 287 0.74 -4.25 -15.09
N ASP A 288 0.72 -4.68 -13.83
CA ASP A 288 0.23 -6.00 -13.41
C ASP A 288 1.01 -7.21 -13.99
N VAL A 289 2.16 -7.00 -14.66
CA VAL A 289 3.00 -8.10 -15.17
C VAL A 289 3.72 -8.84 -14.05
N ASP A 290 3.96 -8.16 -12.93
CA ASP A 290 4.49 -8.75 -11.71
C ASP A 290 4.17 -7.79 -10.54
N GLN A 291 2.95 -7.87 -10.00
CA GLN A 291 2.67 -7.27 -8.69
C GLN A 291 3.54 -7.85 -7.55
N LYS A 292 4.40 -8.83 -7.88
CA LYS A 292 5.20 -9.67 -6.99
C LYS A 292 6.50 -9.03 -6.51
N THR A 293 6.93 -7.91 -7.11
CA THR A 293 8.21 -7.24 -6.80
C THR A 293 8.10 -5.75 -6.46
N LYS A 294 6.93 -5.10 -6.60
CA LYS A 294 6.77 -3.67 -6.36
C LYS A 294 5.94 -3.39 -5.11
N CYS A 295 6.55 -2.64 -4.19
CA CYS A 295 6.01 -2.35 -2.84
C CYS A 295 5.15 -1.12 -2.78
N ARG A 296 5.01 -0.48 -3.94
CA ARG A 296 4.01 0.51 -4.17
C ARG A 296 3.04 0.02 -5.22
N ALA A 297 1.76 0.11 -4.93
CA ALA A 297 0.72 -0.21 -5.89
C ALA A 297 0.87 0.72 -7.11
N GLN A 298 0.86 0.16 -8.32
CA GLN A 298 1.01 1.00 -9.51
C GLN A 298 -0.32 1.67 -9.84
N LEU A 299 -0.28 2.99 -10.04
CA LEU A 299 -1.35 3.71 -10.70
C LEU A 299 -1.30 3.38 -12.19
N CYS A 300 -2.41 2.88 -12.71
CA CYS A 300 -2.46 2.34 -14.06
C CYS A 300 -3.72 2.77 -14.82
N ALA A 301 -3.66 2.70 -16.14
CA ALA A 301 -4.79 2.87 -17.03
C ALA A 301 -4.77 1.81 -18.13
N GLY A 302 -5.94 1.39 -18.59
CA GLY A 302 -6.07 0.52 -19.75
C GLY A 302 -5.80 1.27 -21.05
N LYS A 303 -5.17 0.60 -22.02
CA LYS A 303 -5.12 1.02 -23.42
C LYS A 303 -6.45 0.74 -24.11
N TRP A 304 -6.51 0.90 -25.43
CA TRP A 304 -7.66 0.47 -26.21
C TRP A 304 -7.98 -1.00 -25.95
N LYS A 305 -9.27 -1.31 -25.73
CA LYS A 305 -9.80 -2.66 -25.44
C LYS A 305 -9.24 -3.31 -24.16
N ALA A 306 -8.80 -2.53 -23.17
CA ALA A 306 -8.40 -3.04 -21.87
C ALA A 306 -8.99 -2.19 -20.74
N ASN A 307 -9.60 -2.84 -19.76
CA ASN A 307 -10.10 -2.20 -18.55
C ASN A 307 -9.08 -2.39 -17.44
N LYS A 308 -8.45 -1.30 -17.00
CA LYS A 308 -7.76 -1.32 -15.71
C LYS A 308 -8.79 -1.09 -14.62
N VAL A 309 -9.14 -2.14 -13.88
CA VAL A 309 -10.24 -2.14 -12.91
C VAL A 309 -9.71 -1.94 -11.49
N TYR A 310 -10.44 -1.12 -10.73
CA TYR A 310 -10.22 -0.84 -9.31
C TYR A 310 -11.51 -1.10 -8.54
N GLU A 311 -11.36 -1.60 -7.31
CA GLU A 311 -12.46 -1.83 -6.37
C GLU A 311 -12.41 -0.75 -5.29
N LEU A 312 -13.53 -0.07 -5.03
CA LEU A 312 -13.66 0.79 -3.86
C LEU A 312 -13.62 -0.08 -2.60
N LYS A 313 -12.78 0.31 -1.66
CA LYS A 313 -12.63 -0.37 -0.37
C LYS A 313 -13.14 0.53 0.75
N GLN A 314 -13.48 -0.11 1.87
CA GLN A 314 -13.81 0.57 3.12
C GLN A 314 -12.76 0.18 4.16
N GLY A 315 -12.38 1.10 5.03
CA GLY A 315 -11.41 0.85 6.08
C GLY A 315 -10.27 1.87 6.10
N PRO A 316 -9.36 1.72 7.07
CA PRO A 316 -8.22 2.63 7.20
C PRO A 316 -7.31 2.55 5.97
N HIS A 317 -6.77 3.70 5.58
CA HIS A 317 -5.86 3.81 4.46
C HIS A 317 -4.81 4.90 4.71
N LYS A 318 -3.69 4.86 3.98
CA LYS A 318 -2.57 5.79 4.15
C LYS A 318 -2.94 7.28 4.12
N CYS A 319 -3.84 7.66 3.23
CA CYS A 319 -4.22 9.08 3.13
C CYS A 319 -4.99 9.63 4.33
N ALA A 320 -5.56 8.78 5.19
CA ALA A 320 -6.27 9.22 6.40
C ALA A 320 -5.34 9.85 7.46
N THR A 321 -4.03 9.80 7.24
CA THR A 321 -3.02 10.43 8.13
C THR A 321 -2.42 11.70 7.53
N SER A 322 -3.00 12.20 6.44
CA SER A 322 -2.55 13.40 5.74
C SER A 322 -1.02 13.41 5.51
N PRO A 323 -0.44 12.37 4.87
CA PRO A 323 1.01 12.24 4.73
C PRO A 323 1.62 13.27 3.78
N CYS A 324 0.85 13.78 2.82
CA CYS A 324 1.30 14.78 1.86
C CYS A 324 1.38 16.17 2.50
N LYS A 325 2.57 16.76 2.45
CA LYS A 325 2.88 18.12 2.92
C LYS A 325 2.49 19.16 1.88
N ASN A 326 2.54 20.44 2.29
CA ASN A 326 2.37 21.59 1.42
C ASN A 326 1.08 21.52 0.58
N GLU A 327 0.00 21.07 1.21
CA GLU A 327 -1.32 20.89 0.60
C GLU A 327 -1.30 19.98 -0.65
N GLY A 328 -0.35 19.04 -0.70
CA GLY A 328 -0.33 17.99 -1.70
C GLY A 328 -1.56 17.08 -1.56
N LYS A 329 -2.12 16.65 -2.69
CA LYS A 329 -3.26 15.73 -2.70
C LYS A 329 -2.78 14.30 -2.50
N CYS A 330 -3.41 13.58 -1.60
CA CYS A 330 -3.07 12.18 -1.30
C CYS A 330 -4.01 11.23 -2.05
N LEU A 331 -3.42 10.22 -2.70
CA LEU A 331 -4.12 9.13 -3.36
C LEU A 331 -3.76 7.81 -2.68
N THR A 332 -4.75 7.12 -2.12
CA THR A 332 -4.53 5.76 -1.61
C THR A 332 -4.54 4.80 -2.79
N ILE A 333 -3.51 3.97 -2.88
CA ILE A 333 -3.31 3.03 -4.00
C ILE A 333 -3.26 1.57 -3.54
N GLY A 334 -3.20 1.37 -2.23
CA GLY A 334 -3.37 0.10 -1.53
C GLY A 334 -3.55 0.39 -0.04
N THR A 335 -3.94 -0.60 0.76
CA THR A 335 -4.21 -0.39 2.20
C THR A 335 -3.10 0.39 2.92
N ASN A 336 -1.83 0.03 2.68
CA ASN A 336 -0.66 0.64 3.31
C ASN A 336 0.17 1.52 2.37
N ASP A 337 -0.39 1.96 1.26
CA ASP A 337 0.36 2.72 0.26
C ASP A 337 -0.39 3.93 -0.31
N TYR A 338 0.39 4.96 -0.68
CA TYR A 338 -0.13 6.22 -1.19
C TYR A 338 0.83 6.87 -2.18
N VAL A 339 0.26 7.75 -3.01
CA VAL A 339 1.01 8.69 -3.84
C VAL A 339 0.60 10.11 -3.46
N CYS A 340 1.58 10.98 -3.25
CA CYS A 340 1.34 12.41 -3.16
C CYS A 340 1.43 13.07 -4.53
N GLN A 341 0.40 13.85 -4.85
CA GLN A 341 0.41 14.77 -5.97
C GLN A 341 0.73 16.16 -5.43
N CYS A 342 1.93 16.63 -5.73
CA CYS A 342 2.42 17.89 -5.20
C CYS A 342 1.86 19.08 -5.97
N LYS A 343 1.55 20.16 -5.24
CA LYS A 343 1.29 21.46 -5.86
C LYS A 343 2.52 21.95 -6.62
N LYS A 344 2.30 22.80 -7.62
CA LYS A 344 3.37 23.42 -8.40
C LYS A 344 4.37 24.11 -7.47
N GLY A 345 5.66 23.87 -7.70
CA GLY A 345 6.76 24.38 -6.85
C GLY A 345 7.21 23.42 -5.75
N PHE A 346 6.42 22.37 -5.46
CA PHE A 346 6.77 21.34 -4.47
C PHE A 346 7.11 20.00 -5.12
N GLY A 347 7.87 19.17 -4.40
CA GLY A 347 8.25 17.82 -4.82
C GLY A 347 8.76 16.96 -3.67
N GLY A 348 9.20 15.74 -3.98
CA GLY A 348 9.48 14.69 -2.98
C GLY A 348 8.29 13.75 -2.80
N ASP A 349 8.53 12.60 -2.16
CA ASP A 349 7.52 11.54 -1.99
C ASP A 349 6.33 12.01 -1.14
N GLN A 350 6.54 12.99 -0.25
CA GLN A 350 5.53 13.61 0.59
C GLN A 350 5.34 15.09 0.25
N CYS A 351 5.81 15.56 -0.90
CA CYS A 351 5.77 16.98 -1.27
C CYS A 351 6.52 17.90 -0.28
N GLU A 352 7.51 17.37 0.43
CA GLU A 352 8.23 18.05 1.50
C GLU A 352 9.35 18.99 1.02
N LYS A 353 9.68 18.96 -0.28
CA LYS A 353 10.73 19.77 -0.89
C LYS A 353 10.15 20.89 -1.73
N GLY A 354 10.89 21.99 -1.86
CA GLY A 354 10.54 23.12 -2.72
C GLY A 354 9.86 24.26 -1.96
N SER A 355 9.33 25.22 -2.70
CA SER A 355 8.68 26.42 -2.16
C SER A 355 7.54 26.84 -3.10
N PRO A 356 6.55 27.60 -2.61
CA PRO A 356 5.47 28.10 -3.46
C PRO A 356 6.07 28.78 -4.69
N ALA A 357 5.58 28.46 -5.88
CA ALA A 357 5.95 29.20 -7.07
C ALA A 357 5.45 30.64 -6.89
N VAL A 358 6.36 31.59 -6.66
CA VAL A 358 6.03 33.01 -6.66
C VAL A 358 5.64 33.38 -8.09
N ASN A 359 4.41 33.87 -8.28
CA ASN A 359 4.02 34.43 -9.55
C ASN A 359 4.78 35.76 -9.72
N PRO A 360 5.46 36.00 -10.85
CA PRO A 360 6.13 37.28 -11.11
C PRO A 360 5.19 38.50 -11.15
N THR A 361 3.88 38.30 -11.02
CA THR A 361 2.86 39.36 -11.04
C THR A 361 2.54 39.91 -9.66
N ASP A 362 3.00 39.27 -8.57
CA ASP A 362 2.69 39.71 -7.20
C ASP A 362 3.67 40.79 -6.67
N GLU A 363 4.63 41.24 -7.49
CA GLU A 363 5.59 42.31 -7.17
C GLU A 363 5.15 43.73 -7.60
N ILE A 364 3.95 43.92 -8.17
CA ILE A 364 3.53 45.24 -8.70
C ILE A 364 2.70 46.09 -7.70
N GLU A 365 2.26 45.54 -6.56
CA GLU A 365 1.43 46.31 -5.60
C GLU A 365 2.17 46.85 -4.36
N LEU A 366 3.47 47.13 -4.45
CA LEU A 366 4.16 47.94 -3.43
C LEU A 366 5.26 48.81 -4.08
N SER A 367 4.86 49.91 -4.71
CA SER A 367 5.73 51.09 -4.92
C SER A 367 4.93 52.38 -4.82
#